data_AF-A0A0F4YH43-F1
#
_entry.id   AF-A0A0F4YH43-F1
#
_cell.length_a   1.000
_cell.length_b   1.000
_cell.length_c   1.000
_cell.angle_alpha   90.00
_cell.angle_beta   90.00
_cell.angle_gamma   90.00
#
_symmetry.space_group_name_H-M   'P 1'
#
loop_
_entity.id
_entity.type
_entity.pdbx_description
1 polymer ?
#
loop_
_entity_poly.entity_id
_entity_poly.type
_entity_poly.pdbx_seq_one_letter_code
_entity_poly.pdbx_strand_id
1 'polypeptide(L)'
;FERWQKLGERIELHEQSQPLEFQPLAVLDAEPSNEKNPFPSVSYINEAVSAAMQMFDLARLLHILARPERSHQERAARLVRNGEIAEIYVVRVIANSITNRGAINWANAVQLLHTAGMALVGWVRRKALLGCLEDIQAATGWNTRHNIDALLDWWGWTAPLRQRGQTWREVSEEIGPRHRIGEFLLRIFETKGLKESNLEI
;
A
#
# COMPACT_ATOMS: atom_id res chain seq x y z
N PHE A 1 4.13 -12.77 -22.31
CA PHE A 1 3.66 -11.37 -22.43
C PHE A 1 2.17 -11.30 -22.77
N GLU A 2 1.65 -12.06 -23.74
CA GLU A 2 0.22 -12.04 -24.12
C GLU A 2 -0.75 -12.30 -22.94
N ARG A 3 -0.49 -13.33 -22.12
CA ARG A 3 -1.31 -13.63 -20.91
C ARG A 3 -1.40 -12.45 -19.95
N TRP A 4 -0.34 -11.66 -19.86
CA TRP A 4 -0.27 -10.48 -19.01
C TRP A 4 -1.17 -9.35 -19.52
N GLN A 5 -1.14 -9.10 -20.83
CA GLN A 5 -1.98 -8.09 -21.47
C GLN A 5 -3.46 -8.45 -21.33
N LYS A 6 -3.83 -9.70 -21.60
CA LYS A 6 -5.21 -10.20 -21.39
C LYS A 6 -5.68 -10.04 -19.94
N LEU A 7 -4.78 -10.17 -18.96
CA LEU A 7 -5.13 -9.90 -17.56
C LEU A 7 -5.41 -8.40 -17.34
N GLY A 8 -4.61 -7.52 -17.93
CA GLY A 8 -4.83 -6.07 -17.87
C GLY A 8 -6.18 -5.68 -18.47
N GLU A 9 -6.49 -6.17 -19.67
CA GLU A 9 -7.78 -5.97 -20.35
C GLU A 9 -8.96 -6.44 -19.47
N ARG A 10 -8.82 -7.57 -18.78
CA ARG A 10 -9.85 -8.07 -17.86
C ARG A 10 -10.03 -7.20 -16.62
N ILE A 11 -8.95 -6.60 -16.10
CA ILE A 11 -9.02 -5.66 -14.97
C ILE A 11 -9.75 -4.38 -15.40
N GLU A 12 -9.42 -3.84 -16.57
CA GLU A 12 -10.08 -2.65 -17.14
C GLU A 12 -11.56 -2.91 -17.42
N LEU A 13 -11.87 -4.04 -18.07
CA LEU A 13 -13.25 -4.44 -18.32
C LEU A 13 -14.03 -4.64 -17.02
N HIS A 14 -13.41 -5.23 -16.00
CA HIS A 14 -14.06 -5.40 -14.70
C HIS A 14 -14.46 -4.04 -14.11
N GLU A 15 -13.56 -3.05 -14.07
CA GLU A 15 -13.87 -1.69 -13.58
C GLU A 15 -15.03 -1.06 -14.35
N GLN A 16 -15.03 -1.14 -15.68
CA GLN A 16 -16.07 -0.55 -16.54
C GLN A 16 -17.44 -1.23 -16.37
N SER A 17 -17.43 -2.50 -15.96
CA SER A 17 -18.64 -3.32 -15.78
C SER A 17 -19.13 -3.38 -14.33
N GLN A 18 -18.52 -2.63 -13.40
CA GLN A 18 -18.91 -2.70 -12.00
C GLN A 18 -20.35 -2.23 -11.78
N PRO A 19 -21.15 -2.96 -10.97
CA PRO A 19 -22.47 -2.51 -10.56
C PRO A 19 -22.42 -1.14 -9.86
N LEU A 20 -23.54 -0.40 -9.86
CA LEU A 20 -23.63 0.93 -9.24
C LEU A 20 -23.29 0.91 -7.75
N GLU A 21 -23.51 -0.21 -7.07
CA GLU A 21 -23.20 -0.42 -5.66
C GLU A 21 -21.70 -0.33 -5.36
N PHE A 22 -20.83 -0.54 -6.34
CA PHE A 22 -19.38 -0.40 -6.20
C PHE A 22 -18.88 1.03 -6.40
N GLN A 23 -19.75 1.94 -6.84
CA GLN A 23 -19.37 3.34 -6.98
C GLN A 23 -19.23 4.01 -5.60
N PRO A 24 -18.26 4.93 -5.45
CA PRO A 24 -18.15 5.74 -4.24
C PRO A 24 -19.44 6.53 -3.96
N LEU A 25 -19.88 6.52 -2.70
CA LEU A 25 -20.94 7.42 -2.24
C LEU A 25 -20.42 8.84 -2.01
N ALA A 26 -19.17 8.95 -1.56
CA ALA A 26 -18.49 10.22 -1.34
C ALA A 26 -16.99 10.06 -1.59
N VAL A 27 -16.40 11.08 -2.20
CA VAL A 27 -14.95 11.22 -2.40
C VAL A 27 -14.57 12.59 -1.86
N LEU A 28 -13.67 12.60 -0.88
CA LEU A 28 -13.10 13.82 -0.30
C LEU A 28 -11.59 13.80 -0.53
N ASP A 29 -11.06 14.88 -1.09
CA ASP A 29 -9.63 15.01 -1.29
C ASP A 29 -8.87 15.12 0.04
N ALA A 30 -7.58 14.77 0.03
CA ALA A 30 -6.72 14.99 1.18
C ALA A 30 -6.57 16.49 1.42
N GLU A 31 -6.88 16.97 2.62
CA GLU A 31 -6.64 18.36 3.00
C GLU A 31 -5.15 18.57 3.31
N PRO A 32 -4.43 19.46 2.61
CA PRO A 32 -3.00 19.66 2.82
C PRO A 32 -2.62 20.10 4.24
N SER A 33 -3.54 20.75 4.95
CA SER A 33 -3.39 21.22 6.33
C SER A 33 -3.72 20.16 7.37
N ASN A 34 -4.29 19.03 6.98
CA ASN A 34 -4.74 17.99 7.90
C ASN A 34 -3.63 16.97 8.16
N GLU A 35 -2.73 17.30 9.09
CA GLU A 35 -1.68 16.37 9.53
C GLU A 35 -2.21 15.09 10.18
N LYS A 36 -3.49 15.07 10.61
CA LYS A 36 -4.11 13.88 11.22
C LYS A 36 -4.54 12.85 10.19
N ASN A 37 -4.92 13.27 8.98
CA ASN A 37 -5.25 12.37 7.89
C ASN A 37 -4.68 12.88 6.55
N PRO A 38 -3.48 12.40 6.14
CA PRO A 38 -2.84 12.82 4.89
C PRO A 38 -3.38 12.10 3.64
N PHE A 39 -4.49 11.36 3.78
CA PHE A 39 -5.10 10.56 2.73
C PHE A 39 -6.45 11.11 2.29
N PRO A 40 -6.83 10.95 1.01
CA PRO A 40 -8.20 11.19 0.58
C PRO A 40 -9.14 10.21 1.30
N SER A 41 -10.43 10.53 1.36
CA SER A 41 -11.46 9.66 1.94
C SER A 41 -12.45 9.22 0.87
N VAL A 42 -12.70 7.91 0.81
CA VAL A 42 -13.69 7.31 -0.09
C VAL A 42 -14.64 6.45 0.73
N SER A 43 -15.93 6.76 0.67
CA SER A 43 -16.97 6.03 1.40
C SER A 43 -17.78 5.17 0.43
N TYR A 44 -18.10 3.95 0.85
CA TYR A 44 -18.89 2.99 0.08
C TYR A 44 -20.21 2.67 0.77
N ILE A 45 -21.13 2.07 0.02
CA ILE A 45 -22.46 1.71 0.51
C ILE A 45 -22.44 0.69 1.66
N ASN A 46 -21.43 -0.17 1.72
CA ASN A 46 -21.22 -1.11 2.82
C ASN A 46 -19.76 -1.58 2.92
N GLU A 47 -19.44 -2.29 4.01
CA GLU A 47 -18.09 -2.78 4.29
C GLU A 47 -17.59 -3.82 3.27
N ALA A 48 -18.48 -4.64 2.70
CA ALA A 48 -18.10 -5.66 1.73
C ALA A 48 -17.63 -5.02 0.41
N VAL A 49 -18.30 -3.96 -0.04
CA VAL A 49 -17.87 -3.16 -1.18
C VAL A 49 -16.54 -2.49 -0.88
N SER A 50 -16.38 -1.89 0.31
CA SER A 50 -15.11 -1.29 0.73
C SER A 50 -13.95 -2.27 0.66
N ALA A 51 -14.13 -3.48 1.21
CA ALA A 51 -13.13 -4.54 1.18
C ALA A 51 -12.82 -5.00 -0.25
N ALA A 52 -13.85 -5.18 -1.08
CA ALA A 52 -13.69 -5.59 -2.47
C ALA A 52 -12.92 -4.54 -3.28
N MET A 53 -13.24 -3.26 -3.12
CA MET A 53 -12.54 -2.16 -3.79
C MET A 53 -11.09 -2.03 -3.32
N GLN A 54 -10.83 -2.24 -2.03
CA GLN A 54 -9.45 -2.27 -1.51
C GLN A 54 -8.62 -3.41 -2.13
N MET A 55 -9.19 -4.61 -2.24
CA MET A 55 -8.54 -5.74 -2.90
C MET A 55 -8.32 -5.47 -4.40
N PHE A 56 -9.27 -4.81 -5.05
CA PHE A 56 -9.17 -4.48 -6.47
C PHE A 56 -8.08 -3.43 -6.75
N ASP A 57 -7.96 -2.38 -5.93
CA ASP A 57 -6.86 -1.41 -6.03
C ASP A 57 -5.50 -2.09 -5.77
N LEU A 58 -5.42 -3.04 -4.82
CA LEU A 58 -4.19 -3.81 -4.64
C LEU A 58 -3.89 -4.69 -5.86
N ALA A 59 -4.89 -5.33 -6.47
CA ALA A 59 -4.70 -6.15 -7.66
C ALA A 59 -4.10 -5.34 -8.82
N ARG A 60 -4.48 -4.06 -8.93
CA ARG A 60 -3.92 -3.11 -9.92
C ARG A 60 -2.47 -2.74 -9.62
N LEU A 61 -2.15 -2.49 -8.35
CA LEU A 61 -0.77 -2.30 -7.93
C LEU A 61 0.09 -3.54 -8.23
N LEU A 62 -0.41 -4.73 -7.89
CA LEU A 62 0.26 -6.00 -8.17
C LEU A 62 0.38 -6.24 -9.67
N HIS A 63 -0.58 -5.81 -10.48
CA HIS A 63 -0.45 -5.80 -11.93
C HIS A 63 0.77 -4.93 -12.31
N ILE A 64 0.83 -3.67 -11.90
CA ILE A 64 2.02 -2.84 -12.20
C ILE A 64 3.34 -3.53 -11.76
N LEU A 65 3.39 -4.15 -10.59
CA LEU A 65 4.59 -4.81 -10.10
C LEU A 65 4.98 -6.08 -10.89
N ALA A 66 4.01 -6.91 -11.28
CA ALA A 66 4.24 -8.26 -11.80
C ALA A 66 4.37 -8.35 -13.33
N ARG A 67 4.37 -7.23 -14.06
CA ARG A 67 4.59 -7.25 -15.52
C ARG A 67 5.89 -8.01 -15.84
N PRO A 68 5.88 -8.93 -16.81
CA PRO A 68 7.11 -9.56 -17.29
C PRO A 68 7.94 -8.58 -18.13
N GLU A 69 9.26 -8.54 -17.93
CA GLU A 69 10.21 -7.76 -18.73
C GLU A 69 11.39 -8.60 -19.19
N ARG A 70 12.13 -8.07 -20.17
CA ARG A 70 13.30 -8.74 -20.75
C ARG A 70 14.58 -8.47 -19.98
N SER A 71 14.63 -7.39 -19.19
CA SER A 71 15.81 -7.03 -18.39
C SER A 71 15.45 -6.23 -17.14
N HIS A 72 16.38 -6.20 -16.19
CA HIS A 72 16.29 -5.37 -14.99
C HIS A 72 16.19 -3.88 -15.34
N GLN A 73 16.96 -3.41 -16.34
CA GLN A 73 16.93 -2.02 -16.79
C GLN A 73 15.58 -1.62 -17.38
N GLU A 74 14.95 -2.51 -18.17
CA GLU A 74 13.60 -2.27 -18.72
C GLU A 74 12.58 -2.13 -17.57
N ARG A 75 12.67 -3.01 -16.57
CA ARG A 75 11.81 -2.98 -15.39
C ARG A 75 12.00 -1.69 -14.59
N ALA A 76 13.22 -1.31 -14.26
CA ALA A 76 13.52 -0.09 -13.50
C ALA A 76 12.98 1.16 -14.21
N ALA A 77 13.24 1.31 -15.52
CA ALA A 77 12.74 2.44 -16.30
C ALA A 77 11.20 2.51 -16.33
N ARG A 78 10.54 1.35 -16.40
CA ARG A 78 9.07 1.26 -16.37
C ARG A 78 8.49 1.60 -15.00
N LEU A 79 9.06 1.08 -13.92
CA LEU A 79 8.57 1.34 -12.56
C LEU A 79 8.72 2.82 -12.17
N VAL A 80 9.78 3.48 -12.66
CA VAL A 80 9.91 4.95 -12.54
C VAL A 80 8.78 5.65 -13.31
N ARG A 81 8.54 5.26 -14.57
CA ARG A 81 7.48 5.87 -15.40
C ARG A 81 6.08 5.66 -14.83
N ASN A 82 5.80 4.47 -14.28
CA ASN A 82 4.50 4.12 -13.73
C ASN A 82 4.39 4.46 -12.23
N GLY A 83 5.37 5.15 -11.66
CA GLY A 83 5.45 5.44 -10.23
C GLY A 83 4.22 6.22 -9.74
N GLU A 84 3.79 7.24 -10.48
CA GLU A 84 2.62 8.06 -10.13
C GLU A 84 1.33 7.22 -10.10
N ILE A 85 1.14 6.37 -11.10
CA ILE A 85 -0.04 5.48 -11.16
C ILE A 85 -0.01 4.46 -10.01
N ALA A 86 1.17 3.88 -9.72
CA ALA A 86 1.32 2.98 -8.58
C ALA A 86 1.04 3.70 -7.26
N GLU A 87 1.43 4.97 -7.12
CA GLU A 87 1.18 5.76 -5.92
C GLU A 87 -0.31 5.95 -5.67
N ILE A 88 -1.09 6.20 -6.72
CA ILE A 88 -2.56 6.29 -6.63
C ILE A 88 -3.13 5.02 -5.98
N TYR A 89 -2.72 3.83 -6.42
CA TYR A 89 -3.23 2.58 -5.86
C TYR A 89 -2.73 2.32 -4.44
N VAL A 90 -1.47 2.63 -4.13
CA VAL A 90 -0.93 2.56 -2.76
C VAL A 90 -1.74 3.44 -1.81
N VAL A 91 -2.00 4.69 -2.22
CA VAL A 91 -2.77 5.67 -1.46
C VAL A 91 -4.21 5.18 -1.28
N ARG A 92 -4.87 4.70 -2.34
CA ARG A 92 -6.25 4.20 -2.26
C ARG A 92 -6.40 3.00 -1.32
N VAL A 93 -5.49 2.02 -1.39
CA VAL A 93 -5.51 0.86 -0.49
C VAL A 93 -5.45 1.31 0.97
N ILE A 94 -4.56 2.25 1.31
CA ILE A 94 -4.39 2.70 2.70
C ILE A 94 -5.55 3.61 3.15
N ALA A 95 -5.93 4.56 2.31
CA ALA A 95 -7.05 5.47 2.52
C ALA A 95 -8.35 4.71 2.85
N ASN A 96 -8.63 3.63 2.11
CA ASN A 96 -9.83 2.84 2.29
C ASN A 96 -9.98 2.33 3.74
N SER A 97 -8.92 1.78 4.34
CA SER A 97 -8.98 1.30 5.74
C SER A 97 -9.02 2.41 6.78
N ILE A 98 -8.45 3.59 6.47
CA ILE A 98 -8.50 4.74 7.37
C ILE A 98 -9.93 5.30 7.44
N THR A 99 -10.61 5.40 6.29
CA THR A 99 -11.99 5.91 6.18
C THR A 99 -13.02 4.87 6.61
N ASN A 100 -12.91 3.62 6.16
CA ASN A 100 -13.93 2.59 6.35
C ASN A 100 -13.52 1.61 7.45
N ARG A 101 -13.80 1.96 8.70
CA ARG A 101 -13.34 1.24 9.92
C ARG A 101 -14.15 0.00 10.31
N GLY A 102 -14.84 -0.57 9.33
CA GLY A 102 -15.70 -1.73 9.50
C GLY A 102 -14.91 -3.02 9.77
N ALA A 103 -15.45 -3.91 10.60
CA ALA A 103 -14.78 -5.15 10.97
C ALA A 103 -14.53 -6.08 9.76
N ILE A 104 -15.44 -6.12 8.79
CA ILE A 104 -15.30 -6.92 7.56
C ILE A 104 -14.18 -6.36 6.68
N ASN A 105 -14.09 -5.03 6.58
CA ASN A 105 -13.02 -4.37 5.85
C ASN A 105 -11.66 -4.65 6.51
N TRP A 106 -11.58 -4.42 7.82
CA TRP A 106 -10.34 -4.58 8.59
C TRP A 106 -9.85 -6.02 8.71
N ALA A 107 -10.74 -7.01 8.71
CA ALA A 107 -10.34 -8.43 8.70
C ALA A 107 -9.47 -8.81 7.49
N ASN A 108 -9.68 -8.13 6.34
CA ASN A 108 -8.91 -8.39 5.12
C ASN A 108 -7.77 -7.40 4.89
N ALA A 109 -7.76 -6.27 5.60
CA ALA A 109 -6.91 -5.14 5.29
C ALA A 109 -5.42 -5.35 5.62
N VAL A 110 -5.09 -6.12 6.67
CA VAL A 110 -3.71 -6.14 7.23
C VAL A 110 -2.63 -6.46 6.19
N GLN A 111 -2.85 -7.49 5.37
CA GLN A 111 -1.89 -7.87 4.33
C GLN A 111 -1.86 -6.87 3.16
N LEU A 112 -3.02 -6.27 2.84
CA LEU A 112 -3.13 -5.26 1.79
C LEU A 112 -2.38 -3.98 2.20
N LEU A 113 -2.58 -3.55 3.44
CA LEU A 113 -1.93 -2.41 4.07
C LEU A 113 -0.41 -2.62 4.19
N HIS A 114 0.04 -3.81 4.60
CA HIS A 114 1.46 -4.13 4.62
C HIS A 114 2.07 -4.06 3.22
N THR A 115 1.44 -4.68 2.22
CA THR A 115 1.93 -4.71 0.85
C THR A 115 1.98 -3.32 0.22
N ALA A 116 0.92 -2.52 0.35
CA ALA A 116 0.91 -1.13 -0.12
C ALA A 116 1.92 -0.27 0.66
N GLY A 117 2.04 -0.49 1.97
CA GLY A 117 2.98 0.19 2.86
C GLY A 117 4.45 0.08 2.44
N MET A 118 4.85 -1.04 1.83
CA MET A 118 6.22 -1.20 1.31
C MET A 118 6.57 -0.17 0.24
N ALA A 119 5.59 0.33 -0.52
CA ALA A 119 5.77 1.37 -1.53
C ALA A 119 5.46 2.79 -1.04
N LEU A 120 5.09 2.95 0.24
CA LEU A 120 4.64 4.22 0.79
C LEU A 120 5.79 5.19 1.04
N VAL A 121 5.62 6.41 0.54
CA VAL A 121 6.57 7.53 0.68
C VAL A 121 5.99 8.58 1.64
N GLY A 122 6.88 9.17 2.45
CA GLY A 122 6.55 10.28 3.34
C GLY A 122 6.18 9.86 4.76
N TRP A 123 6.86 10.46 5.73
CA TRP A 123 6.72 10.12 7.16
C TRP A 123 5.30 10.30 7.69
N VAL A 124 4.56 11.34 7.28
CA VAL A 124 3.18 11.60 7.73
C VAL A 124 2.25 10.44 7.33
N ARG A 125 2.33 10.02 6.06
CA ARG A 125 1.54 8.89 5.53
C ARG A 125 1.90 7.58 6.20
N ARG A 126 3.20 7.35 6.46
CA ARG A 126 3.69 6.17 7.19
C ARG A 126 3.11 6.11 8.60
N LYS A 127 3.14 7.21 9.35
CA LYS A 127 2.53 7.27 10.70
C LYS A 127 1.04 6.97 10.68
N ALA A 128 0.30 7.52 9.72
CA ALA A 128 -1.12 7.25 9.57
C ALA A 128 -1.41 5.77 9.24
N LEU A 129 -0.59 5.13 8.40
CA LEU A 129 -0.66 3.68 8.17
C LEU A 129 -0.39 2.87 9.44
N LEU A 130 0.67 3.20 10.20
CA LEU A 130 0.97 2.52 11.45
C LEU A 130 -0.16 2.67 12.48
N GLY A 131 -0.74 3.86 12.60
CA GLY A 131 -1.91 4.10 13.44
C GLY A 131 -3.12 3.26 13.01
N CYS A 132 -3.38 3.15 11.70
CA CYS A 132 -4.44 2.29 11.18
C CYS A 132 -4.22 0.81 11.53
N LEU A 133 -2.98 0.31 11.46
CA LEU A 133 -2.64 -1.05 11.88
C LEU A 133 -2.85 -1.28 13.38
N GLU A 134 -2.58 -0.28 14.23
CA GLU A 134 -2.88 -0.36 15.67
C GLU A 134 -4.39 -0.33 15.94
N ASP A 135 -5.14 0.53 15.26
CA ASP A 135 -6.60 0.60 15.36
C ASP A 135 -7.23 -0.75 14.98
N ILE A 136 -6.74 -1.40 13.91
CA ILE A 136 -7.17 -2.75 13.51
C ILE A 136 -6.93 -3.75 14.63
N GLN A 137 -5.74 -3.77 15.22
CA GLN A 137 -5.42 -4.69 16.31
C GLN A 137 -6.32 -4.45 17.53
N ALA A 138 -6.56 -3.19 17.88
CA ALA A 138 -7.40 -2.83 19.01
C ALA A 138 -8.86 -3.26 18.82
N ALA A 139 -9.41 -3.10 17.61
CA ALA A 139 -10.81 -3.40 17.34
C ALA A 139 -11.09 -4.88 17.02
N THR A 140 -10.14 -5.58 16.40
CA THR A 140 -10.35 -6.96 15.91
C THR A 140 -9.60 -8.02 16.70
N GLY A 141 -8.63 -7.62 17.53
CA GLY A 141 -7.68 -8.55 18.17
C GLY A 141 -6.64 -9.16 17.22
N TRP A 142 -6.68 -8.81 15.93
CA TRP A 142 -5.70 -9.30 14.95
C TRP A 142 -4.32 -8.75 15.26
N ASN A 143 -3.32 -9.61 15.43
CA ASN A 143 -1.96 -9.16 15.74
C ASN A 143 -1.32 -8.46 14.52
N THR A 144 -1.10 -7.15 14.62
CA THR A 144 -0.47 -6.35 13.56
C THR A 144 0.97 -5.97 13.88
N ARG A 145 1.48 -6.30 15.08
CA ARG A 145 2.83 -5.91 15.54
C ARG A 145 3.93 -6.32 14.58
N HIS A 146 3.91 -7.56 14.08
CA HIS A 146 4.91 -8.02 13.12
C HIS A 146 4.91 -7.19 11.82
N ASN A 147 3.73 -6.78 11.33
CA ASN A 147 3.61 -5.96 10.13
C ASN A 147 4.16 -4.55 10.36
N ILE A 148 3.91 -3.98 11.55
CA ILE A 148 4.46 -2.68 11.98
C ILE A 148 5.98 -2.75 12.03
N ASP A 149 6.54 -3.73 12.74
CA ASP A 149 7.99 -3.89 12.90
C ASP A 149 8.68 -4.09 11.53
N ALA A 150 8.10 -4.94 10.68
CA ALA A 150 8.62 -5.17 9.33
C ALA A 150 8.58 -3.93 8.44
N LEU A 151 7.54 -3.09 8.55
CA LEU A 151 7.48 -1.81 7.81
C LEU A 151 8.51 -0.80 8.34
N LEU A 152 8.69 -0.70 9.65
CA LEU A 152 9.72 0.16 10.25
C LEU A 152 11.12 -0.25 9.80
N ASP A 153 11.41 -1.54 9.79
CA ASP A 153 12.67 -2.08 9.26
C ASP A 153 12.81 -1.77 7.76
N TRP A 154 11.75 -2.02 6.99
CA TRP A 154 11.73 -1.78 5.55
C TRP A 154 12.03 -0.32 5.18
N TRP A 155 11.42 0.64 5.88
CA TRP A 155 11.66 2.07 5.68
C TRP A 155 12.97 2.58 6.30
N GLY A 156 13.70 1.72 7.03
CA GLY A 156 14.94 2.10 7.70
C GLY A 156 14.73 2.96 8.95
N TRP A 157 13.54 2.90 9.57
CA TRP A 157 13.20 3.68 10.76
C TRP A 157 13.68 3.02 12.07
N THR A 158 13.84 1.70 12.10
CA THR A 158 14.15 0.97 13.35
C THR A 158 15.45 1.40 14.02
N ALA A 159 16.55 1.51 13.26
CA ALA A 159 17.84 1.91 13.82
C ALA A 159 17.83 3.36 14.36
N PRO A 160 17.35 4.36 13.59
CA PRO A 160 17.17 5.73 14.10
C PRO A 160 16.26 5.81 15.33
N LEU A 161 15.13 5.11 15.35
CA LEU A 161 14.21 5.10 16.50
C LEU A 161 14.89 4.55 17.77
N ARG A 162 15.63 3.44 17.63
CA ARG A 162 16.38 2.84 18.74
C ARG A 162 17.47 3.77 19.27
N GLN A 163 18.21 4.44 18.39
CA GLN A 163 19.27 5.37 18.79
C GLN A 163 18.73 6.60 19.53
N ARG A 164 17.55 7.07 19.12
CA ARG A 164 16.87 8.23 19.74
C ARG A 164 16.10 7.87 21.01
N GLY A 165 15.90 6.58 21.29
CA GLY A 165 15.01 6.13 22.38
C GLY A 165 13.55 6.55 22.15
N GLN A 166 13.15 6.74 20.90
CA GLN A 166 11.84 7.25 20.49
C GLN A 166 10.97 6.15 19.88
N THR A 167 9.66 6.34 19.97
CA THR A 167 8.67 5.58 19.23
C THR A 167 8.36 6.26 17.89
N TRP A 168 7.82 5.51 16.93
CA TRP A 168 7.40 6.07 15.64
C TRP A 168 6.32 7.17 15.77
N ARG A 169 5.60 7.21 16.91
CA ARG A 169 4.59 8.24 17.20
C ARG A 169 5.21 9.63 17.38
N GLU A 170 6.45 9.68 17.85
CA GLU A 170 7.19 10.92 18.14
C GLU A 170 7.91 11.49 16.91
N VAL A 171 7.90 10.76 15.79
CA VAL A 171 8.51 11.20 14.54
C VAL A 171 7.79 12.42 13.98
N SER A 172 8.53 13.49 13.71
CA SER A 172 8.05 14.75 13.12
C SER A 172 8.74 15.11 11.80
N GLU A 173 9.63 14.25 11.31
CA GLU A 173 10.37 14.40 10.07
C GLU A 173 10.75 13.04 9.47
N GLU A 174 11.25 13.01 8.23
CA GLU A 174 11.75 11.76 7.66
C GLU A 174 13.09 11.38 8.30
N ILE A 175 13.10 10.24 9.01
CA ILE A 175 14.27 9.73 9.74
C ILE A 175 14.99 8.58 9.01
N GLY A 176 14.35 8.00 8.00
CA GLY A 176 14.92 6.97 7.14
C GLY A 176 15.44 7.54 5.82
N PRO A 177 16.01 6.68 4.95
CA PRO A 177 16.36 7.08 3.60
C PRO A 177 15.15 7.62 2.84
N ARG A 178 15.34 8.73 2.12
CA ARG A 178 14.33 9.28 1.22
C ARG A 178 14.35 8.49 -0.08
N HIS A 179 13.26 7.78 -0.34
CA HIS A 179 13.07 7.02 -1.55
C HIS A 179 11.93 7.58 -2.39
N ARG A 180 12.09 7.53 -3.71
CA ARG A 180 10.98 7.72 -4.64
C ARG A 180 10.18 6.43 -4.73
N ILE A 181 8.89 6.51 -5.08
CA ILE A 181 8.06 5.32 -5.19
C ILE A 181 8.63 4.29 -6.17
N GLY A 182 9.16 4.72 -7.33
CA GLY A 182 9.79 3.82 -8.30
C GLY A 182 10.95 3.00 -7.73
N GLU A 183 11.71 3.56 -6.78
CA GLU A 183 12.80 2.86 -6.09
C GLU A 183 12.26 1.80 -5.12
N PHE A 184 11.18 2.10 -4.38
CA PHE A 184 10.52 1.09 -3.55
C PHE A 184 9.91 -0.02 -4.38
N LEU A 185 9.23 0.30 -5.49
CA LEU A 185 8.64 -0.69 -6.38
C LEU A 185 9.73 -1.65 -6.91
N LEU A 186 10.90 -1.12 -7.26
CA LEU A 186 12.04 -1.93 -7.70
C LEU A 186 12.56 -2.82 -6.56
N ARG A 187 12.77 -2.24 -5.37
CA ARG A 187 13.26 -2.96 -4.17
C ARG A 187 12.33 -4.09 -3.74
N ILE A 188 11.00 -3.90 -3.82
CA ILE A 188 9.98 -4.93 -3.52
C ILE A 188 10.22 -6.17 -4.39
N PHE A 189 10.59 -5.98 -5.65
CA PHE A 189 10.84 -7.10 -6.54
C PHE A 189 12.19 -7.78 -6.25
N GLU A 190 13.24 -7.00 -6.01
CA GLU A 190 14.59 -7.53 -5.75
C GLU A 190 14.62 -8.40 -4.48
N THR A 191 13.88 -8.01 -3.44
CA THR A 191 13.78 -8.81 -2.21
C THR A 191 12.98 -10.10 -2.37
N LYS A 192 12.10 -10.19 -3.37
CA LYS A 192 11.43 -11.45 -3.72
C LYS A 192 12.31 -12.35 -4.58
N GLY A 193 13.05 -11.79 -5.53
CA GLY A 193 14.01 -12.54 -6.36
C GLY A 193 15.16 -13.18 -5.56
N LEU A 194 15.65 -12.49 -4.52
CA LEU A 194 16.69 -13.01 -3.62
C LEU A 194 16.22 -14.19 -2.75
N LYS A 195 14.92 -14.34 -2.48
CA LYS A 195 14.40 -15.49 -1.72
C LYS A 195 14.25 -16.73 -2.60
N GLU A 196 13.94 -16.57 -3.88
CA GLU A 196 13.82 -17.69 -4.83
C GLU A 196 15.20 -18.24 -5.24
N SER A 197 16.23 -17.38 -5.38
CA SER A 197 17.60 -17.82 -5.67
C SER A 197 18.31 -18.55 -4.52
N ASN A 198 17.80 -18.44 -3.29
CA ASN A 198 18.35 -19.12 -2.11
C ASN A 198 17.63 -20.44 -1.78
N LEU A 199 16.69 -20.87 -2.63
CA LEU A 199 15.98 -22.14 -2.53
C LEU A 199 16.43 -23.16 -3.60
N GLU A 200 17.41 -22.80 -4.43
CA GLU A 200 18.13 -23.72 -5.31
C GLU A 200 19.49 -24.09 -4.67
N ILE A 201 19.46 -24.96 -3.66
CA ILE A 201 20.61 -25.76 -3.19
C ILE A 201 20.14 -27.20 -2.98
#